data_AF-Q5K250-F1
#
_entry.id   AF-Q5K250-F1
#
_cell.length_a   1.000
_cell.length_b   1.000
_cell.length_c   1.000
_cell.angle_alpha   90.00
_cell.angle_beta   90.00
_cell.angle_gamma   90.00
#
_symmetry.space_group_name_H-M   'P 1'
#
loop_
_entity.id
_entity.type
_entity.pdbx_description
1 polymer ?
#
loop_
_entity_poly.entity_id
_entity_poly.type
_entity_poly.pdbx_seq_one_letter_code
_entity_poly.pdbx_strand_id
1 'polypeptide(L)'
;NWLNLYWAREAEIKHGRVAMLAATGMIVQDLYKFPGVQKTFGDAAMMKLHNLAVEQGAMQQLLLWLGLLEILTGLPAVIQGLKGSERTPGDFGFDPLGCGRNPETLARRQLTELKNGRLAMIAVGGMVHHYLLVGRGPIEFIKNIPNFKNPLPPF
;
A
#
# COMPACT_ATOMS: atom_id res chain seq x y z
N ASN A 1 -1.84 -28.36 -13.84
CA ASN A 1 -2.28 -27.33 -12.88
C ASN A 1 -2.28 -25.98 -13.57
N TRP A 2 -3.46 -25.37 -13.73
CA TRP A 2 -3.64 -24.09 -14.45
C TRP A 2 -3.28 -22.86 -13.59
N LEU A 3 -3.14 -23.03 -12.27
CA LEU A 3 -2.74 -21.99 -11.33
C LEU A 3 -1.37 -22.32 -10.71
N ASN A 4 -0.37 -21.50 -10.98
CA ASN A 4 0.95 -21.61 -10.34
C ASN A 4 0.89 -20.98 -8.93
N LEU A 5 0.88 -21.82 -7.89
CA LEU A 5 0.85 -21.38 -6.47
C LEU A 5 2.03 -20.46 -6.11
N TYR A 6 3.22 -20.72 -6.66
CA TYR A 6 4.39 -19.86 -6.51
C TYR A 6 4.10 -18.43 -7.00
N TRP A 7 3.55 -18.30 -8.21
CA TRP A 7 3.19 -17.02 -8.81
C TRP A 7 2.11 -16.30 -8.00
N ALA A 8 1.05 -17.01 -7.60
CA ALA A 8 -0.02 -16.44 -6.80
C ALA A 8 0.48 -15.90 -5.44
N ARG A 9 1.41 -16.62 -4.81
CA ARG A 9 2.04 -16.20 -3.55
C ARG A 9 2.95 -14.98 -3.72
N GLU A 10 3.74 -14.95 -4.78
CA GLU A 10 4.59 -13.80 -5.09
C GLU A 10 3.75 -12.55 -5.42
N ALA A 11 2.67 -12.72 -6.18
CA ALA A 11 1.71 -11.67 -6.46
C ALA A 11 1.05 -11.14 -5.18
N GLU A 12 0.62 -12.02 -4.27
CA GLU A 12 0.04 -11.64 -2.98
C GLU A 12 0.99 -10.76 -2.15
N ILE A 13 2.26 -11.12 -2.06
CA ILE A 13 3.26 -10.37 -1.29
C ILE A 13 3.53 -9.00 -1.93
N LYS A 14 3.69 -8.95 -3.25
CA LYS A 14 3.90 -7.67 -3.97
C LYS A 14 2.72 -6.71 -3.77
N HIS A 15 1.49 -7.17 -3.99
CA HIS A 15 0.30 -6.34 -3.78
C HIS A 15 0.12 -5.95 -2.31
N GLY A 16 0.41 -6.85 -1.37
CA GLY A 16 0.37 -6.57 0.06
C GLY A 16 1.33 -5.45 0.48
N ARG A 17 2.57 -5.46 -0.01
CA ARG A 17 3.56 -4.39 0.27
C ARG A 17 3.13 -3.04 -0.29
N VAL A 18 2.69 -3.02 -1.55
CA VAL A 18 2.20 -1.79 -2.19
C VAL A 18 0.96 -1.26 -1.47
N ALA A 19 0.03 -2.14 -1.08
CA ALA A 19 -1.17 -1.74 -0.34
C ALA A 19 -0.85 -1.19 1.06
N MET A 20 0.15 -1.74 1.77
CA MET A 20 0.58 -1.19 3.07
C MET A 20 1.15 0.23 2.94
N LEU A 21 1.95 0.49 1.89
CA LEU A 21 2.47 1.82 1.59
C LEU A 21 1.35 2.78 1.17
N ALA A 22 0.43 2.33 0.31
CA ALA A 22 -0.71 3.11 -0.14
C ALA A 22 -1.65 3.50 1.02
N ALA A 23 -1.98 2.55 1.90
CA ALA A 23 -2.82 2.81 3.06
C ALA A 23 -2.19 3.87 3.99
N THR A 24 -0.89 3.75 4.25
CA THR A 24 -0.16 4.73 5.07
C THR A 24 -0.14 6.10 4.40
N GLY A 25 0.14 6.16 3.10
CA GLY A 25 0.11 7.41 2.33
C GLY A 25 -1.27 8.09 2.38
N MET A 26 -2.34 7.30 2.25
CA MET A 26 -3.72 7.79 2.30
C MET A 26 -4.13 8.36 3.67
N ILE A 27 -3.58 7.81 4.76
CA ILE A 27 -3.82 8.28 6.12
C ILE A 27 -2.96 9.52 6.41
N VAL A 28 -1.69 9.50 6.01
CA VAL A 28 -0.75 10.60 6.28
C VAL A 28 -1.15 11.88 5.55
N GLN A 29 -1.60 11.78 4.29
CA GLN A 29 -2.06 12.96 3.53
C GLN A 29 -3.30 13.65 4.14
N ASP A 30 -4.11 12.91 4.91
CA ASP A 30 -5.27 13.45 5.62
C ASP A 30 -4.87 14.14 6.95
N LEU A 31 -3.78 13.71 7.56
CA LEU A 31 -3.29 14.25 8.84
C LEU A 31 -2.34 15.42 8.65
N TYR A 32 -1.45 15.35 7.66
CA TYR A 32 -0.40 16.34 7.44
C TYR A 32 -0.24 16.64 5.95
N LYS A 33 -0.48 17.90 5.60
CA LYS A 33 -0.25 18.43 4.25
C LYS A 33 1.02 19.27 4.28
N PHE A 34 2.01 18.92 3.47
CA PHE A 34 3.27 19.67 3.43
C PHE A 34 3.02 21.13 3.03
N PRO A 35 3.58 22.11 3.79
CA PRO A 35 3.43 23.52 3.47
C PRO A 35 4.10 23.83 2.12
N GLY A 36 3.29 24.16 1.11
CA GLY A 36 3.72 24.37 -0.28
C GLY A 36 2.90 23.57 -1.30
N VAL A 37 2.46 22.35 -0.94
CA VAL A 37 1.60 21.49 -1.78
C VAL A 37 0.16 22.03 -1.86
N GLN A 38 -0.29 22.73 -0.81
CA GLN A 38 -1.60 23.40 -0.78
C GLN A 38 -1.77 24.48 -1.86
N LYS A 39 -0.68 25.14 -2.29
CA LYS A 39 -0.73 26.20 -3.31
C LYS A 39 -0.85 25.65 -4.73
N THR A 40 -0.41 24.41 -4.97
CA THR A 40 -0.43 23.75 -6.29
C THR A 40 -1.55 22.74 -6.44
N PHE A 41 -2.08 22.16 -5.36
CA PHE A 41 -3.06 21.07 -5.42
C PHE A 41 -4.39 21.34 -4.70
N GLY A 42 -4.51 22.48 -4.01
CA GLY A 42 -5.72 22.86 -3.26
C GLY A 42 -6.07 21.90 -2.11
N ASP A 43 -7.21 22.15 -1.46
CA ASP A 43 -7.77 21.29 -0.41
C ASP A 43 -8.65 20.17 -1.03
N ALA A 44 -8.11 19.51 -2.05
CA ALA A 44 -8.87 18.58 -2.87
C ALA A 44 -8.78 17.15 -2.32
N ALA A 45 -9.93 16.46 -2.26
CA ALA A 45 -9.99 15.04 -1.92
C ALA A 45 -9.11 14.19 -2.85
N MET A 46 -8.64 13.04 -2.35
CA MET A 46 -7.63 12.17 -2.97
C MET A 46 -7.81 11.94 -4.49
N MET A 47 -9.03 11.78 -4.99
CA MET A 47 -9.29 11.58 -6.42
C MET A 47 -9.04 12.82 -7.29
N LYS A 48 -9.37 14.01 -6.78
CA LYS A 48 -9.04 15.27 -7.46
C LYS A 48 -7.54 15.56 -7.37
N LEU A 49 -6.91 15.21 -6.25
CA LEU A 49 -5.47 15.29 -6.08
C LEU A 49 -4.71 14.38 -7.05
N HIS A 50 -5.20 13.16 -7.28
CA HIS A 50 -4.64 12.24 -8.27
C HIS A 50 -4.63 12.86 -9.67
N ASN A 51 -5.78 13.40 -10.12
CA ASN A 51 -5.86 14.01 -11.45
C ASN A 51 -4.93 15.22 -11.62
N LEU A 52 -4.85 16.08 -10.60
CA LEU A 52 -3.92 17.21 -10.60
C LEU A 52 -2.45 16.76 -10.56
N ALA A 53 -2.14 15.68 -9.85
CA ALA A 53 -0.78 15.12 -9.78
C ALA A 53 -0.34 14.44 -11.07
N VAL A 54 -1.28 13.93 -11.86
CA VAL A 54 -1.03 13.44 -13.22
C VAL A 54 -0.74 14.61 -14.17
N GLU A 55 -1.52 15.69 -14.09
CA GLU A 55 -1.34 16.88 -14.93
C GLU A 55 -0.02 17.61 -14.64
N GLN A 56 0.38 17.69 -13.37
CA GLN A 56 1.67 18.28 -12.97
C GLN A 56 2.88 17.37 -13.22
N GLY A 57 2.68 16.12 -13.65
CA GLY A 57 3.78 15.18 -13.96
C GLY A 57 4.48 14.58 -12.74
N ALA A 58 4.14 14.97 -11.51
CA ALA A 58 4.69 14.36 -10.29
C ALA A 58 4.40 12.85 -10.22
N MET A 59 3.22 12.44 -10.69
CA MET A 59 2.86 11.01 -10.76
C MET A 59 3.63 10.26 -11.85
N GLN A 60 4.02 10.94 -12.94
CA GLN A 60 4.84 10.35 -14.00
C GLN A 60 6.27 10.08 -13.52
N GLN A 61 6.83 10.95 -12.67
CA GLN A 61 8.13 10.70 -12.03
C GLN A 61 8.10 9.45 -11.14
N LEU A 62 7.03 9.30 -10.34
CA LEU A 62 6.85 8.09 -9.51
C LEU A 62 6.69 6.83 -10.37
N LEU A 63 5.91 6.90 -11.46
CA LEU A 63 5.76 5.79 -12.39
C LEU A 63 7.10 5.40 -13.03
N LEU A 64 7.93 6.38 -13.39
CA LEU A 64 9.24 6.14 -13.96
C LEU A 64 10.15 5.42 -12.96
N TRP A 65 10.26 5.92 -11.73
CA TRP A 65 11.13 5.31 -10.72
C TRP A 65 10.64 3.94 -10.24
N LEU A 66 9.34 3.79 -9.97
CA LEU A 66 8.75 2.51 -9.57
C LEU A 66 8.78 1.50 -10.72
N GLY A 67 8.48 1.94 -11.94
CA GLY A 67 8.54 1.12 -13.14
C GLY A 67 9.96 0.64 -13.43
N LEU A 68 10.96 1.51 -13.29
CA LEU A 68 12.36 1.14 -13.42
C LEU A 68 12.80 0.11 -12.36
N LEU A 69 12.41 0.30 -11.09
CA LEU A 69 12.67 -0.68 -10.04
C LEU A 69 12.01 -2.04 -10.32
N GLU A 70 10.77 -2.05 -10.82
CA GLU A 70 10.08 -3.30 -11.18
C GLU A 70 10.76 -3.99 -12.37
N ILE A 71 11.26 -3.23 -13.35
CA ILE A 71 11.99 -3.77 -14.51
C ILE A 71 13.34 -4.36 -14.10
N LEU A 72 14.10 -3.66 -13.24
CA LEU A 72 15.45 -4.08 -12.86
C LEU A 72 15.47 -5.18 -11.79
N THR A 73 14.49 -5.21 -10.88
CA THR A 73 14.49 -6.15 -9.74
C THR A 73 13.29 -7.08 -9.73
N GLY A 74 12.12 -6.60 -10.14
CA GLY A 74 10.86 -7.36 -10.09
C GLY A 74 10.74 -8.41 -11.18
N LEU A 75 10.95 -8.05 -12.45
CA LEU A 75 10.91 -8.96 -13.60
C LEU A 75 11.96 -10.10 -13.52
N PRO A 76 13.26 -9.84 -13.28
CA PRO A 76 14.23 -10.92 -13.21
C PRO A 76 13.97 -11.87 -12.03
N ALA A 77 13.54 -11.37 -10.87
CA ALA A 77 13.20 -12.19 -9.71
C ALA A 77 12.03 -13.14 -9.97
N VAL A 78 10.99 -12.64 -10.65
CA VAL A 78 9.80 -13.40 -11.02
C VAL A 78 10.11 -14.44 -12.10
N ILE A 79 10.89 -14.05 -13.12
CA ILE A 79 11.33 -14.96 -14.19
C ILE A 79 12.22 -16.07 -13.62
N GLN A 80 13.11 -15.74 -12.67
CA GLN A 80 13.98 -16.71 -12.01
C GLN A 80 13.16 -17.69 -11.15
N GLY A 81 12.18 -17.19 -10.41
CA GLY A 81 11.23 -18.00 -9.65
C GLY A 81 10.39 -18.95 -10.51
N LEU A 82 9.86 -18.46 -11.64
CA LEU A 82 9.10 -19.28 -12.60
C LEU A 82 9.96 -20.32 -13.32
N LYS A 83 11.25 -20.04 -13.53
CA LYS A 83 12.21 -20.96 -14.16
C LYS A 83 12.71 -22.08 -13.24
N GLY A 84 12.25 -22.12 -11.99
CA GLY A 84 12.53 -23.22 -11.06
C GLY A 84 13.72 -23.00 -10.12
N SER A 85 14.15 -21.76 -9.89
CA SER A 85 15.08 -21.49 -8.79
C SER A 85 14.37 -21.71 -7.44
N GLU A 86 15.06 -22.33 -6.47
CA GLU A 86 14.60 -22.57 -5.08
C GLU A 86 14.57 -21.27 -4.24
N ARG A 87 14.01 -20.21 -4.83
CA ARG A 87 13.91 -18.88 -4.26
C ARG A 87 12.64 -18.79 -3.42
N THR A 88 12.75 -18.29 -2.19
CA THR A 88 11.56 -18.03 -1.38
C THR A 88 10.76 -16.86 -1.98
N PRO A 89 9.43 -16.98 -2.17
CA PRO A 89 8.62 -15.90 -2.73
C PRO A 89 8.74 -14.61 -1.90
N GLY A 90 9.12 -13.50 -2.53
CA GLY A 90 9.18 -12.17 -1.90
C GLY A 90 10.53 -11.75 -1.29
N ASP A 91 11.57 -12.58 -1.38
CA ASP A 91 12.91 -12.25 -0.89
C ASP A 91 13.70 -11.41 -1.91
N PHE A 92 13.90 -10.11 -1.73
CA PHE A 92 14.70 -9.31 -2.67
C PHE A 92 16.16 -9.12 -2.23
N GLY A 93 16.63 -9.87 -1.22
CA GLY A 93 18.00 -9.74 -0.69
C GLY A 93 18.27 -8.45 0.08
N PHE A 94 17.22 -7.68 0.41
CA PHE A 94 17.31 -6.39 1.10
C PHE A 94 17.02 -6.54 2.60
N ASP A 95 18.03 -6.89 3.40
CA ASP A 95 17.97 -6.91 4.88
C ASP A 95 19.15 -6.16 5.52
N PRO A 96 19.16 -4.82 5.51
CA PRO A 96 20.22 -4.04 6.15
C PRO A 96 20.18 -4.10 7.69
N LEU A 97 19.05 -4.52 8.28
CA LEU A 97 18.84 -4.56 9.73
C LEU A 97 19.11 -5.95 10.34
N GLY A 98 19.54 -6.92 9.54
CA GLY A 98 19.93 -8.27 9.99
C GLY A 98 18.82 -8.99 10.77
N CYS A 99 17.58 -8.60 10.55
CA CYS A 99 16.42 -9.04 11.29
C CYS A 99 15.99 -10.46 10.93
N GLY A 100 16.62 -11.06 9.90
CA GLY A 100 16.38 -12.42 9.43
C GLY A 100 17.28 -13.52 9.99
N ARG A 101 18.13 -13.26 10.99
CA ARG A 101 19.11 -14.26 11.46
C ARG A 101 18.51 -15.55 12.06
N ASN A 102 17.32 -15.49 12.65
CA ASN A 102 16.67 -16.64 13.27
C ASN A 102 15.51 -17.18 12.40
N PRO A 103 15.53 -18.45 11.97
CA PRO A 103 14.57 -19.00 11.01
C PRO A 103 13.12 -19.03 11.55
N GLU A 104 12.93 -19.31 12.84
CA GLU A 104 11.60 -19.28 13.46
C GLU A 104 11.01 -17.86 13.52
N THR A 105 11.86 -16.87 13.81
CA THR A 105 11.41 -15.46 13.85
C THR A 105 11.12 -14.93 12.46
N LEU A 106 11.82 -15.42 11.44
CA LEU A 106 11.56 -15.11 10.04
C LEU A 106 10.19 -15.62 9.60
N ALA A 107 9.90 -16.90 9.85
CA ALA A 107 8.60 -17.48 9.50
C ALA A 107 7.44 -16.73 10.18
N ARG A 108 7.61 -16.36 11.45
CA ARG A 108 6.63 -15.53 12.16
C ARG A 108 6.45 -14.15 11.51
N ARG A 109 7.54 -13.46 11.18
CA ARG A 109 7.50 -12.13 10.55
C ARG A 109 6.87 -12.17 9.16
N GLN A 110 7.18 -13.18 8.35
CA GLN A 110 6.56 -13.40 7.04
C GLN A 110 5.04 -13.62 7.16
N LEU A 111 4.58 -14.37 8.17
CA LEU A 111 3.15 -14.55 8.42
C LEU A 111 2.48 -13.24 8.88
N THR A 112 3.16 -12.44 9.71
CA THR A 112 2.66 -11.12 10.11
C THR A 112 2.56 -10.17 8.92
N GLU A 113 3.58 -10.14 8.07
CA GLU A 113 3.58 -9.36 6.83
C GLU A 113 2.41 -9.75 5.93
N LEU A 114 2.17 -11.05 5.74
CA LEU A 114 1.08 -11.56 4.92
C LEU A 114 -0.29 -11.12 5.45
N LYS A 115 -0.51 -11.24 6.77
CA LYS A 115 -1.77 -10.85 7.41
C LYS A 115 -2.01 -9.34 7.30
N ASN A 116 -0.98 -8.54 7.53
CA ASN A 116 -1.06 -7.09 7.41
C ASN A 116 -1.25 -6.65 5.94
N GLY A 117 -0.60 -7.32 4.99
CA GLY A 117 -0.78 -7.07 3.56
C GLY A 117 -2.21 -7.34 3.08
N ARG A 118 -2.81 -8.45 3.51
CA ARG A 118 -4.23 -8.76 3.23
C ARG A 118 -5.18 -7.71 3.81
N LEU A 119 -4.95 -7.33 5.07
CA LEU A 119 -5.73 -6.28 5.73
C LEU A 119 -5.60 -4.95 4.99
N ALA A 120 -4.38 -4.58 4.58
CA ALA A 120 -4.12 -3.34 3.86
C ALA A 120 -4.81 -3.30 2.49
N MET A 121 -4.82 -4.41 1.75
CA MET A 121 -5.53 -4.50 0.46
C MET A 121 -7.03 -4.21 0.61
N ILE A 122 -7.67 -4.77 1.65
CA ILE A 122 -9.08 -4.50 1.96
C ILE A 122 -9.27 -3.06 2.42
N ALA A 123 -8.37 -2.54 3.27
CA ALA A 123 -8.44 -1.18 3.79
C ALA A 123 -8.34 -0.13 2.68
N VAL A 124 -7.42 -0.29 1.72
CA VAL A 124 -7.31 0.62 0.56
C VAL A 124 -8.58 0.59 -0.27
N GLY A 125 -9.13 -0.60 -0.55
CA GLY A 125 -10.41 -0.71 -1.27
C GLY A 125 -11.56 0.00 -0.55
N GLY A 126 -11.66 -0.18 0.77
CA GLY A 126 -12.66 0.50 1.60
C GLY A 126 -12.49 2.01 1.65
N MET A 127 -11.26 2.50 1.78
CA MET A 127 -10.97 3.94 1.76
C MET A 127 -11.31 4.55 0.40
N VAL A 128 -10.93 3.91 -0.71
CA VAL A 128 -11.27 4.39 -2.06
C VAL A 128 -12.78 4.43 -2.27
N HIS A 129 -13.51 3.39 -1.85
CA HIS A 129 -14.96 3.38 -1.93
C HIS A 129 -15.60 4.53 -1.12
N HIS A 130 -15.08 4.79 0.08
CA HIS A 130 -15.53 5.90 0.92
C HIS A 130 -15.27 7.27 0.25
N TYR A 131 -14.10 7.43 -0.38
CA TYR A 131 -13.77 8.64 -1.14
C TYR A 131 -14.73 8.90 -2.31
N LEU A 132 -15.21 7.85 -2.99
CA LEU A 132 -16.17 7.97 -4.08
C LEU A 132 -17.56 8.40 -3.59
N LEU A 133 -18.00 7.89 -2.43
CA LEU A 133 -19.33 8.18 -1.90
C LEU A 133 -19.43 9.52 -1.18
N VAL A 134 -18.44 9.85 -0.36
CA VAL A 134 -18.50 11.01 0.56
C VAL A 134 -17.73 12.22 0.01
N GLY A 135 -16.76 11.99 -0.89
CA GLY A 135 -15.95 13.06 -1.46
C GLY A 135 -15.06 13.78 -0.45
N ARG A 136 -14.90 13.24 0.77
CA ARG A 136 -14.04 13.74 1.86
C ARG A 136 -13.09 12.64 2.35
N GLY A 137 -12.03 13.03 3.06
CA GLY A 137 -11.08 12.09 3.65
C GLY A 137 -11.72 11.15 4.68
N PRO A 138 -11.30 9.87 4.78
CA PRO A 138 -11.75 8.92 5.79
C PRO A 138 -11.67 9.48 7.21
N ILE A 139 -10.62 10.24 7.53
CA ILE A 139 -10.42 10.82 8.86
C ILE A 139 -11.34 12.02 9.10
N GLU A 140 -11.63 12.81 8.06
CA GLU A 140 -12.58 13.92 8.14
C GLU A 140 -14.01 13.42 8.34
N PHE A 141 -14.38 12.31 7.70
CA PHE A 141 -15.65 11.66 7.96
C PHE A 141 -15.76 11.17 9.41
N ILE A 142 -14.73 10.49 9.91
CA ILE A 142 -14.66 10.02 11.30
C ILE A 142 -14.82 11.19 12.28
N LYS A 143 -14.15 12.32 12.06
CA LYS A 143 -14.28 13.51 12.93
C LYS A 143 -15.69 14.14 12.90
N ASN A 144 -16.46 13.93 11.84
CA ASN A 144 -17.79 14.52 11.65
C ASN A 144 -18.95 13.59 12.08
N ILE A 145 -18.68 12.36 12.56
CA ILE A 145 -19.71 11.49 13.12
C ILE A 145 -20.10 12.05 14.51
N PRO A 146 -21.41 12.34 14.75
CA PRO A 146 -21.89 12.98 16.00
C PRO A 146 -21.64 12.16 17.28
N ASN A 147 -21.21 10.91 17.17
CA ASN A 147 -21.19 9.91 18.24
C ASN A 147 -19.79 9.53 18.75
N PHE A 148 -18.74 10.29 18.41
CA PHE A 148 -17.37 9.98 18.89
C PHE A 148 -17.08 10.44 20.32
N LYS A 149 -17.87 11.37 20.88
CA LYS A 149 -17.65 11.93 22.23
C LYS A 149 -18.58 11.40 23.31
N ASN A 150 -19.75 10.88 22.96
CA ASN A 150 -20.69 10.25 23.89
C ASN A 150 -21.07 8.88 23.33
N PRO A 151 -20.76 7.75 24.01
CA PRO A 151 -21.32 6.47 23.61
C PRO A 151 -22.84 6.53 23.72
N LEU A 152 -23.54 5.85 22.81
CA LEU A 152 -25.00 5.69 22.88
C LEU A 152 -25.39 5.21 24.29
N PRO A 153 -26.48 5.72 24.88
CA PRO A 153 -26.99 5.11 26.09
C PRO A 153 -27.28 3.63 25.78
N PRO A 154 -26.94 2.71 26.71
CA PRO A 154 -27.22 1.29 26.51
C PRO A 154 -28.72 1.12 26.30
N PHE A 155 -29.11 0.46 25.20
CA PHE A 155 -30.42 -0.17 25.12
C PHE A 155 -30.47 -1.36 26.08
#